data_AF-A0A2T1KQH5-F1
#
_entry.id   AF-A0A2T1KQH5-F1
#
_cell.length_a   1.000
_cell.length_b   1.000
_cell.length_c   1.000
_cell.angle_alpha   90.00
_cell.angle_beta   90.00
_cell.angle_gamma   90.00
#
_symmetry.space_group_name_H-M   'P 1'
#
loop_
_entity.id
_entity.type
_entity.pdbx_description
1 polymer ?
#
loop_
_entity_poly.entity_id
_entity_poly.type
_entity_poly.pdbx_seq_one_letter_code
_entity_poly.pdbx_strand_id
1 'polypeptide(L)'
;MKRPIVALRWILSVLVGSLSFWVFAGGPPEQSAPEVDSRAMEVRVARHGATLWRYTRFNAESDYPCLRFEAIRPGENWRVIDRQDVCDLVLPDGQLLVFENTAYTGFTGVRFSPEEPAFKFGVEYIRKTAAGEIRLECRLPVSDSHLGAVACR
;
A
#
# COMPACT_ATOMS: atom_id res chain seq x y z
N MET A 1 90.72 -5.00 -7.09
CA MET A 1 91.13 -5.31 -8.49
C MET A 1 89.90 -5.35 -9.38
N LYS A 2 90.11 -5.13 -10.67
CA LYS A 2 89.17 -4.78 -11.77
C LYS A 2 88.08 -5.83 -12.08
N ARG A 3 86.94 -5.35 -12.64
CA ARG A 3 85.84 -6.09 -13.32
C ARG A 3 86.35 -6.83 -14.58
N PRO A 4 85.65 -7.83 -15.18
CA PRO A 4 84.43 -7.63 -16.01
C PRO A 4 83.36 -8.75 -15.89
N ILE A 5 82.05 -8.49 -15.90
CA ILE A 5 81.12 -8.36 -17.04
C ILE A 5 81.37 -9.34 -18.20
N VAL A 6 80.51 -10.36 -18.35
CA VAL A 6 80.00 -10.86 -19.64
C VAL A 6 78.53 -11.26 -19.45
N ALA A 7 77.67 -10.72 -20.31
CA ALA A 7 76.23 -10.97 -20.41
C ALA A 7 75.93 -12.01 -21.50
N LEU A 8 74.83 -12.76 -21.37
CA LEU A 8 74.04 -13.42 -22.43
C LEU A 8 72.85 -14.13 -21.71
N ARG A 9 71.57 -13.72 -21.74
CA ARG A 9 70.58 -13.36 -22.78
C ARG A 9 70.00 -14.56 -23.55
N TRP A 10 68.97 -15.22 -23.01
CA TRP A 10 67.89 -15.97 -23.70
C TRP A 10 66.66 -16.02 -22.74
N ILE A 11 65.57 -15.27 -22.92
CA ILE A 11 64.42 -15.42 -23.83
C ILE A 11 63.32 -16.38 -23.32
N LEU A 12 62.12 -15.80 -23.21
CA LEU A 12 60.76 -16.33 -23.43
C LEU A 12 59.83 -16.71 -22.26
N SER A 13 58.63 -16.12 -22.39
CA SER A 13 57.30 -16.66 -22.06
C SER A 13 56.86 -16.61 -20.61
N VAL A 14 56.24 -15.49 -20.25
CA VAL A 14 55.14 -15.51 -19.27
C VAL A 14 53.86 -15.15 -20.00
N LEU A 15 52.96 -16.13 -20.03
CA LEU A 15 51.61 -16.05 -20.54
C LEU A 15 50.88 -14.85 -19.93
N VAL A 16 50.48 -13.90 -20.77
CA VAL A 16 49.44 -12.93 -20.42
C VAL A 16 48.13 -13.70 -20.46
N GLY A 17 47.73 -14.23 -19.31
CA GLY A 17 46.37 -14.74 -19.11
C GLY A 17 45.41 -13.57 -19.23
N SER A 18 44.64 -13.54 -20.32
CA SER A 18 43.47 -12.68 -20.47
C SER A 18 42.47 -13.04 -19.37
N LEU A 19 42.51 -12.30 -18.26
CA LEU A 19 41.41 -12.23 -17.32
C LEU A 19 40.26 -11.53 -18.04
N SER A 20 39.37 -12.31 -18.61
CA SER A 20 38.04 -11.87 -19.01
C SER A 20 37.31 -11.42 -17.75
N PHE A 21 37.42 -10.12 -17.44
CA PHE A 21 36.49 -9.48 -16.54
C PHE A 21 35.12 -9.55 -17.20
N TRP A 22 34.31 -10.51 -16.78
CA TRP A 22 32.87 -10.41 -16.94
C TRP A 22 32.44 -9.20 -16.12
N VAL A 23 32.33 -8.05 -16.79
CA VAL A 23 31.53 -6.94 -16.30
C VAL A 23 30.10 -7.46 -16.31
N PHE A 24 29.65 -7.96 -15.15
CA PHE A 24 28.24 -8.16 -14.91
C PHE A 24 27.60 -6.78 -14.94
N ALA A 25 27.10 -6.37 -16.11
CA ALA A 25 26.18 -5.25 -16.28
C ALA A 25 24.79 -5.59 -15.70
N GLY A 26 24.75 -6.30 -14.57
CA GLY A 26 23.56 -6.57 -13.78
C GLY A 26 23.58 -5.65 -12.58
N GLY A 27 23.22 -4.38 -12.78
CA GLY A 27 22.83 -3.54 -11.65
C GLY A 27 21.74 -4.27 -10.85
N PRO A 28 21.67 -4.06 -9.52
CA PRO A 28 20.57 -4.62 -8.73
C PRO A 28 19.24 -4.25 -9.41
N PRO A 29 18.27 -5.17 -9.49
CA PRO A 29 17.00 -4.88 -10.15
C PRO A 29 16.46 -3.57 -9.59
N GLU A 30 16.30 -2.59 -10.47
CA GLU A 30 15.73 -1.29 -10.14
C GLU A 30 14.29 -1.56 -9.70
N GLN A 31 14.12 -1.67 -8.38
CA GLN A 31 12.84 -1.96 -7.77
C GLN A 31 12.01 -0.70 -7.93
N SER A 32 11.20 -0.67 -9.00
CA SER A 32 10.29 0.44 -9.28
C SER A 32 9.47 0.73 -8.03
N ALA A 33 9.37 2.00 -7.66
CA ALA A 33 8.53 2.42 -6.55
C ALA A 33 7.13 1.81 -6.70
N PRO A 34 6.49 1.38 -5.60
CA PRO A 34 5.15 0.80 -5.68
C PRO A 34 4.20 1.82 -6.31
N GLU A 35 3.52 1.42 -7.38
CA GLU A 35 2.53 2.25 -8.07
C GLU A 35 1.35 2.51 -7.13
N VAL A 36 1.13 3.78 -6.80
CA VAL A 36 -0.04 4.22 -6.05
C VAL A 36 -1.10 4.66 -7.06
N ASP A 37 -2.30 4.09 -6.94
CA ASP A 37 -3.44 4.46 -7.79
C ASP A 37 -3.64 5.98 -7.78
N SER A 38 -3.68 6.60 -8.97
CA SER A 38 -3.79 8.05 -9.12
C SER A 38 -5.07 8.64 -8.53
N ARG A 39 -6.08 7.80 -8.28
CA ARG A 39 -7.34 8.18 -7.61
C ARG A 39 -7.20 8.24 -6.09
N ALA A 40 -6.12 7.73 -5.51
CA ALA A 40 -5.89 7.76 -4.07
C ALA A 40 -5.62 9.20 -3.61
N MET A 41 -6.49 9.71 -2.74
CA MET A 41 -6.32 11.03 -2.11
C MET A 41 -5.53 10.95 -0.81
N GLU A 42 -5.63 9.82 -0.11
CA GLU A 42 -4.99 9.64 1.19
C GLU A 42 -4.69 8.17 1.44
N VAL A 43 -3.50 7.90 1.96
CA VAL A 43 -3.10 6.57 2.44
C VAL A 43 -2.52 6.74 3.83
N ARG A 44 -3.01 5.97 4.80
CA ARG A 44 -2.36 5.87 6.13
C ARG A 44 -2.22 4.43 6.57
N VAL A 45 -1.24 4.22 7.43
CA VAL A 45 -0.92 2.91 8.00
C VAL A 45 -0.82 3.05 9.51
N ALA A 46 -1.41 2.10 10.24
CA ALA A 46 -1.29 1.93 11.67
C ALA A 46 -0.79 0.52 11.98
N ARG A 47 0.01 0.36 13.04
CA ARG A 47 0.46 -0.95 13.50
C ARG A 47 -0.36 -1.39 14.71
N HIS A 48 -0.80 -2.65 14.71
CA HIS A 48 -1.43 -3.27 15.88
C HIS A 48 -1.05 -4.75 15.93
N GLY A 49 -0.33 -5.14 16.99
CA GLY A 49 0.30 -6.45 17.08
C GLY A 49 1.28 -6.69 15.92
N ALA A 50 1.18 -7.87 15.30
CA ALA A 50 1.99 -8.26 14.14
C ALA A 50 1.46 -7.74 12.80
N THR A 51 0.30 -7.06 12.79
CA THR A 51 -0.38 -6.62 11.57
C THR A 51 -0.18 -5.12 11.35
N LEU A 52 0.00 -4.72 10.09
CA LEU A 52 -0.16 -3.35 9.65
C LEU A 52 -1.54 -3.18 9.03
N TRP A 53 -2.29 -2.22 9.53
CA TRP A 53 -3.60 -1.84 9.04
C TRP A 53 -3.44 -0.61 8.16
N ARG A 54 -3.79 -0.73 6.89
CA ARG A 54 -3.75 0.38 5.93
C ARG A 54 -5.17 0.78 5.59
N TYR A 55 -5.41 2.08 5.47
CA TYR A 55 -6.57 2.57 4.73
C TYR A 55 -6.12 3.44 3.56
N THR A 56 -6.92 3.40 2.49
CA THR A 56 -6.78 4.27 1.32
C THR A 56 -8.13 4.91 1.03
N ARG A 57 -8.18 6.24 1.09
CA ARG A 57 -9.34 7.02 0.67
C ARG A 57 -9.16 7.42 -0.78
N PHE A 58 -10.04 6.92 -1.65
CA PHE A 58 -10.08 7.31 -3.05
C PHE A 58 -10.90 8.56 -3.24
N ASN A 59 -10.71 9.24 -4.37
CA ASN A 59 -11.51 10.39 -4.74
C ASN A 59 -12.98 9.97 -4.91
N ALA A 60 -13.85 10.59 -4.12
CA ALA A 60 -15.28 10.38 -4.17
C ALA A 60 -15.94 10.79 -5.50
N GLU A 61 -15.29 11.67 -6.26
CA GLU A 61 -15.75 12.08 -7.60
C GLU A 61 -15.19 11.18 -8.72
N SER A 62 -14.41 10.16 -8.38
CA SER A 62 -13.90 9.19 -9.35
C SER A 62 -14.91 8.08 -9.67
N ASP A 63 -14.58 7.24 -10.63
CA ASP A 63 -15.26 5.97 -10.91
C ASP A 63 -15.09 4.90 -9.81
N TYR A 64 -14.35 5.25 -8.74
CA TYR A 64 -14.08 4.37 -7.61
C TYR A 64 -14.19 5.11 -6.27
N PRO A 65 -15.41 5.52 -5.87
CA PRO A 65 -15.64 6.35 -4.68
C PRO A 65 -15.60 5.54 -3.38
N CYS A 66 -14.54 4.76 -3.17
CA CYS A 66 -14.46 3.80 -2.09
C CYS A 66 -13.49 4.22 -0.97
N LEU A 67 -13.69 3.65 0.21
CA LEU A 67 -12.69 3.60 1.27
C LEU A 67 -12.18 2.17 1.39
N ARG A 68 -10.90 1.96 1.09
CA ARG A 68 -10.25 0.64 1.17
C ARG A 68 -9.58 0.47 2.51
N PHE A 69 -9.76 -0.69 3.11
CA PHE A 69 -9.06 -1.15 4.30
C PHE A 69 -8.30 -2.43 3.99
N GLU A 70 -7.08 -2.55 4.53
CA GLU A 70 -6.22 -3.70 4.29
C GLU A 70 -5.50 -4.12 5.58
N ALA A 71 -5.42 -5.43 5.78
CA ALA A 71 -4.53 -6.06 6.73
C ALA A 71 -3.27 -6.52 5.99
N ILE A 72 -2.10 -6.11 6.46
CA ILE A 72 -0.81 -6.42 5.85
C ILE A 72 0.05 -7.15 6.87
N ARG A 73 0.67 -8.26 6.46
CA ARG A 73 1.63 -9.01 7.28
C ARG A 73 3.06 -8.69 6.84
N PRO A 74 3.81 -7.85 7.60
CA PRO A 74 5.13 -7.41 7.16
C PRO A 74 6.14 -8.54 7.07
N GLY A 75 6.02 -9.56 7.94
CA GLY A 75 6.89 -10.74 7.94
C GLY A 75 6.68 -11.69 6.75
N GLU A 76 5.63 -11.48 5.95
CA GLU A 76 5.36 -12.25 4.73
C GLU A 76 5.50 -11.36 3.49
N ASN A 77 6.65 -10.71 3.32
CA ASN A 77 6.93 -9.84 2.17
C ASN A 77 5.85 -8.76 1.95
N TRP A 78 5.35 -8.15 3.03
CA TRP A 78 4.30 -7.13 2.97
C TRP A 78 3.00 -7.60 2.30
N ARG A 79 2.71 -8.90 2.38
CA ARG A 79 1.49 -9.49 1.83
C ARG A 79 0.24 -8.85 2.45
N VAL A 80 -0.68 -8.43 1.59
CA VAL A 80 -2.07 -8.12 1.97
C VAL A 80 -2.78 -9.44 2.25
N ILE A 81 -3.21 -9.64 3.49
CA ILE A 81 -3.84 -10.88 3.98
C ILE A 81 -5.35 -10.74 4.16
N ASP A 82 -5.85 -9.51 4.24
CA ASP A 82 -7.27 -9.20 4.19
C ASP A 82 -7.47 -7.83 3.54
N ARG A 83 -8.58 -7.66 2.82
CA ARG A 83 -8.94 -6.42 2.14
C ARG A 83 -10.46 -6.27 2.09
N GLN A 84 -10.92 -5.08 2.42
CA GLN A 84 -12.32 -4.70 2.28
C GLN A 84 -12.43 -3.31 1.66
N ASP A 85 -13.25 -3.20 0.64
CA ASP A 85 -13.56 -1.93 -0.02
C ASP A 85 -14.99 -1.52 0.34
N VAL A 86 -15.14 -0.34 0.92
CA VAL A 86 -16.43 0.25 1.29
C VAL A 86 -16.83 1.22 0.18
N CYS A 87 -17.58 0.71 -0.79
CA CYS A 87 -18.09 1.44 -1.94
C CYS A 87 -19.60 1.67 -1.89
N ASP A 88 -20.29 0.92 -1.03
CA ASP A 88 -21.71 1.01 -0.74
C ASP A 88 -21.90 0.77 0.76
N LEU A 89 -23.07 1.12 1.28
CA LEU A 89 -23.33 1.05 2.71
C LEU A 89 -24.73 0.58 3.03
N VAL A 90 -24.87 -0.39 3.93
CA VAL A 90 -26.18 -0.73 4.49
C VAL A 90 -26.50 0.27 5.60
N LEU A 91 -27.57 1.03 5.39
CA LEU A 91 -28.06 2.04 6.31
C LEU A 91 -28.71 1.39 7.55
N PRO A 92 -28.88 2.14 8.65
CA PRO A 92 -29.51 1.61 9.87
C PRO A 92 -30.95 1.09 9.68
N ASP A 93 -31.66 1.58 8.66
CA ASP A 93 -33.00 1.12 8.27
C ASP A 93 -32.98 -0.14 7.39
N GLY A 94 -31.80 -0.69 7.10
CA GLY A 94 -31.58 -1.87 6.27
C GLY A 94 -31.51 -1.59 4.77
N GLN A 95 -31.69 -0.35 4.32
CA GLN A 95 -31.57 -0.01 2.90
C GLN A 95 -30.11 0.05 2.47
N LEU A 96 -29.83 -0.37 1.22
CA LEU A 96 -28.52 -0.20 0.62
C LEU A 96 -28.38 1.22 0.04
N LEU A 97 -27.40 1.96 0.52
CA LEU A 97 -26.90 3.18 -0.07
C LEU A 97 -25.82 2.84 -1.09
N VAL A 98 -26.13 3.04 -2.37
CA VAL A 98 -25.17 2.88 -3.48
C VAL A 98 -24.53 4.22 -3.77
N PHE A 99 -23.20 4.35 -3.59
CA PHE A 99 -22.55 5.67 -3.64
C PHE A 99 -22.61 6.31 -5.04
N GLU A 100 -22.51 5.54 -6.11
CA GLU A 100 -22.67 6.02 -7.49
C GLU A 100 -24.05 6.68 -7.77
N ASN A 101 -25.06 6.30 -6.98
CA ASN A 101 -26.42 6.82 -7.09
C ASN A 101 -26.66 8.06 -6.21
N THR A 102 -25.66 8.51 -5.48
CA THR A 102 -25.72 9.74 -4.68
C THR A 102 -25.29 10.96 -5.50
N ALA A 103 -25.78 12.15 -5.13
CA ALA A 103 -25.31 13.41 -5.71
C ALA A 103 -23.91 13.75 -5.18
N TYR A 104 -23.62 13.32 -3.95
CA TYR A 104 -22.34 13.43 -3.28
C TYR A 104 -22.22 12.29 -2.27
N THR A 105 -21.03 11.72 -2.15
CA THR A 105 -20.63 10.90 -1.00
C THR A 105 -19.20 11.26 -0.62
N GLY A 106 -18.86 11.26 0.66
CA GLY A 106 -17.52 11.56 1.14
C GLY A 106 -17.19 10.78 2.41
N PHE A 107 -15.90 10.54 2.63
CA PHE A 107 -15.40 9.94 3.86
C PHE A 107 -14.59 10.96 4.66
N THR A 108 -14.89 11.08 5.95
CA THR A 108 -14.22 12.01 6.86
C THR A 108 -13.73 11.33 8.14
N GLY A 109 -12.76 11.93 8.82
CA GLY A 109 -12.35 11.49 10.15
C GLY A 109 -11.82 10.05 10.30
N VAL A 110 -11.32 9.44 9.22
CA VAL A 110 -10.83 8.05 9.25
C VAL A 110 -9.67 7.90 10.23
N ARG A 111 -9.86 7.06 11.25
CA ARG A 111 -8.85 6.81 12.30
C ARG A 111 -8.90 5.38 12.79
N PHE A 112 -7.73 4.83 13.13
CA PHE A 112 -7.61 3.55 13.80
C PHE A 112 -7.58 3.74 15.33
N SER A 113 -8.33 2.93 16.07
CA SER A 113 -8.30 2.89 17.53
C SER A 113 -7.68 1.57 17.99
N PRO A 114 -6.47 1.57 18.60
CA PRO A 114 -5.85 0.35 19.11
C PRO A 114 -6.48 -0.15 20.41
N GLU A 115 -7.03 0.75 21.23
CA GLU A 115 -7.70 0.40 22.50
C GLU A 115 -9.01 -0.35 22.28
N GLU A 116 -9.74 0.03 21.23
CA GLU A 116 -10.92 -0.66 20.75
C GLU A 116 -10.69 -1.07 19.28
N PRO A 117 -9.95 -2.16 18.99
CA PRO A 117 -9.42 -2.49 17.66
C PRO A 117 -10.45 -2.33 16.54
N ALA A 118 -10.42 -1.17 15.89
CA ALA A 118 -11.35 -0.80 14.84
C ALA A 118 -10.90 0.46 14.10
N PHE A 119 -11.36 0.59 12.86
CA PHE A 119 -11.44 1.87 12.18
C PHE A 119 -12.74 2.58 12.54
N LYS A 120 -12.65 3.87 12.85
CA LYS A 120 -13.79 4.79 13.03
C LYS A 120 -13.71 5.83 11.92
N PHE A 121 -14.81 6.11 11.24
CA PHE A 121 -14.88 7.07 10.13
C PHE A 121 -16.29 7.61 9.93
N GLY A 122 -16.41 8.82 9.41
CA GLY A 122 -17.67 9.41 9.00
C GLY A 122 -17.95 9.14 7.51
N VAL A 123 -19.23 8.98 7.18
CA VAL A 123 -19.74 8.97 5.80
C VAL A 123 -20.74 10.11 5.66
N GLU A 124 -20.48 11.01 4.73
CA GLU A 124 -21.36 12.13 4.39
C GLU A 124 -21.93 11.87 3.00
N TYR A 125 -23.25 12.04 2.80
CA TYR A 125 -23.85 11.86 1.49
C TYR A 125 -25.08 12.73 1.25
N ILE A 126 -25.35 13.02 -0.02
CA ILE A 126 -26.53 13.74 -0.49
C ILE A 126 -27.26 12.84 -1.50
N ARG A 127 -28.55 12.59 -1.30
CA ARG A 127 -29.36 11.81 -2.25
C ARG A 127 -29.70 12.66 -3.47
N LYS A 128 -29.71 12.07 -4.67
CA LYS A 128 -30.19 12.78 -5.88
C LYS A 128 -31.67 13.16 -5.80
N THR A 129 -32.46 12.43 -4.99
CA THR A 129 -33.92 12.53 -4.92
C THR A 129 -34.43 13.32 -3.72
N ALA A 130 -33.55 13.79 -2.83
CA ALA A 130 -33.96 14.48 -1.60
C ALA A 130 -32.96 15.59 -1.26
N ALA A 131 -33.45 16.68 -0.69
CA ALA A 131 -32.60 17.76 -0.20
C ALA A 131 -32.02 17.40 1.18
N GLY A 132 -30.78 17.81 1.42
CA GLY A 132 -30.11 17.66 2.71
C GLY A 132 -28.88 16.75 2.64
N GLU A 133 -27.88 17.09 3.45
CA GLU A 133 -26.71 16.27 3.70
C GLU A 133 -26.98 15.36 4.89
N ILE A 134 -26.68 14.08 4.73
CA ILE A 134 -26.79 13.07 5.79
C ILE A 134 -25.39 12.67 6.19
N ARG A 135 -25.14 12.63 7.49
CA ARG A 135 -23.88 12.18 8.08
C ARG A 135 -24.13 10.94 8.92
N LEU A 136 -23.30 9.92 8.71
CA LEU A 136 -23.28 8.67 9.47
C LEU A 136 -21.91 8.50 10.13
N GLU A 137 -21.91 7.92 11.33
CA GLU A 137 -20.68 7.53 12.01
C GLU A 137 -20.52 6.01 11.92
N CYS A 138 -19.46 5.59 11.24
CA CYS A 138 -19.19 4.20 10.88
C CYS A 138 -18.03 3.61 11.69
N ARG A 139 -18.13 2.31 11.92
CA ARG A 139 -17.11 1.51 12.59
C ARG A 139 -16.86 0.23 11.80
N LEU A 140 -15.59 -0.09 11.60
CA LEU A 140 -15.12 -1.36 11.07
C LEU A 140 -14.24 -2.05 12.14
N PRO A 141 -14.78 -3.04 12.88
CA PRO A 141 -13.99 -3.79 13.85
C PRO A 141 -12.89 -4.60 13.17
N VAL A 142 -11.78 -4.81 13.87
CA VAL A 142 -10.69 -5.68 13.41
C VAL A 142 -10.32 -6.70 14.49
N SER A 143 -9.97 -7.91 14.09
CA SER A 143 -9.58 -9.00 15.01
C SER A 143 -8.60 -9.96 14.35
N ASP A 144 -7.50 -10.31 15.01
CA ASP A 144 -6.57 -11.38 14.57
C ASP A 144 -6.20 -11.35 13.07
N SER A 145 -5.97 -10.14 12.53
CA SER A 145 -5.69 -9.86 11.12
C SER A 145 -6.86 -9.91 10.15
N HIS A 146 -8.10 -9.95 10.64
CA HIS A 146 -9.32 -9.90 9.85
C HIS A 146 -10.08 -8.59 10.01
N LEU A 147 -10.70 -8.13 8.93
CA LEU A 147 -11.66 -7.03 8.87
C LEU A 147 -13.06 -7.59 9.11
N GLY A 148 -13.82 -6.96 10.01
CA GLY A 148 -15.20 -7.35 10.29
C GLY A 148 -16.20 -6.75 9.30
N ALA A 149 -17.45 -6.64 9.73
CA ALA A 149 -18.49 -5.94 8.98
C ALA A 149 -18.54 -4.46 9.37
N VAL A 150 -18.67 -3.58 8.37
CA VAL A 150 -18.93 -2.15 8.60
C VAL A 150 -20.33 -1.99 9.19
N ALA A 151 -20.43 -1.21 10.26
CA ALA A 151 -21.70 -0.81 10.86
C ALA A 151 -21.71 0.70 11.09
N CYS A 152 -22.80 1.36 10.70
CA CYS A 152 -22.97 2.80 10.82
C CYS A 152 -24.20 3.16 11.64
N ARG A 153 -24.19 4.36 12.19
CA ARG A 153 -25.22 4.91 13.08
C ARG A 153 -25.53 6.34 12.67
#